data_AF-A0A925BGR4-F1
#
_entry.id   AF-A0A925BGR4-F1
#
_cell.length_a   1.000
_cell.length_b   1.000
_cell.length_c   1.000
_cell.angle_alpha   90.00
_cell.angle_beta   90.00
_cell.angle_gamma   90.00
#
_symmetry.space_group_name_H-M   'P 1'
#
loop_
_entity.id
_entity.type
_entity.pdbx_description
1 polymer ?
#
loop_
_entity_poly.entity_id
_entity_poly.type
_entity_poly.pdbx_seq_one_letter_code
_entity_poly.pdbx_strand_id
1 'polypeptide(L)' 'MSANMMPLGEAFYRRKVAHIQERVAEARLDGILLLDTYNVIYASGFVHIASERPIGLYIPKNRDPILFVPLLE' A
#
# COMPACT_ATOMS: atom_id res chain seq x y z
N MET A 1 9.29 8.72 30.40
CA MET A 1 9.27 9.56 29.19
C MET A 1 8.41 8.85 28.16
N SER A 2 7.20 9.33 27.91
CA SER A 2 6.35 8.80 26.85
C SER A 2 6.95 9.23 25.52
N ALA A 3 7.39 8.29 24.68
CA ALA A 3 7.83 8.61 23.33
C ALA A 3 6.65 9.23 22.57
N ASN A 4 6.83 10.43 22.02
CA ASN A 4 5.82 11.07 21.21
C ASN A 4 5.69 10.26 19.90
N MET A 5 4.59 9.53 19.75
CA MET A 5 4.40 8.63 18.62
C MET A 5 3.88 9.43 17.42
N MET A 6 4.77 9.74 16.48
CA MET A 6 4.42 10.50 15.28
C MET A 6 3.80 9.59 14.20
N PRO A 7 2.82 10.08 13.42
CA PRO A 7 2.31 9.37 12.26
C PRO A 7 3.40 9.06 11.23
N LEU A 8 3.22 7.98 10.47
CA LEU A 8 4.07 7.66 9.34
C LEU A 8 3.87 8.71 8.23
N GLY A 9 4.93 9.43 7.88
CA GLY A 9 4.89 10.45 6.82
C GLY A 9 5.11 9.91 5.42
N GLU A 10 4.95 10.76 4.41
CA GLU A 10 5.11 10.42 2.98
C GLU A 10 6.43 9.69 2.67
N ALA A 11 7.54 10.12 3.26
CA ALA A 11 8.85 9.51 3.05
C ALA A 11 8.89 8.03 3.48
N PHE A 12 8.11 7.64 4.49
CA PHE A 12 7.98 6.24 4.89
C PHE A 12 7.30 5.42 3.78
N TYR A 13 6.15 5.89 3.27
CA TYR A 13 5.38 5.16 2.27
C TYR A 13 6.14 5.04 0.94
N ARG A 14 6.82 6.11 0.50
CA ARG A 14 7.69 6.05 -0.70
C ARG A 14 8.78 4.97 -0.57
N ARG A 15 9.48 4.91 0.56
CA ARG A 15 10.48 3.85 0.82
C ARG A 15 9.83 2.48 0.89
N LYS A 16 8.65 2.36 1.48
CA LYS A 16 7.94 1.08 1.60
C LYS A 16 7.54 0.53 0.23
N VAL A 17 7.00 1.37 -0.65
CA VAL A 17 6.68 1.01 -2.03
C VAL A 17 7.93 0.58 -2.78
N ALA A 18 9.05 1.32 -2.67
CA ALA A 18 10.31 0.95 -3.30
C ALA A 18 10.80 -0.44 -2.85
N HIS A 19 10.79 -0.73 -1.54
CA HIS A 19 11.14 -2.06 -1.03
C HIS A 19 10.21 -3.15 -1.57
N ILE A 20 8.90 -2.89 -1.67
CA ILE A 20 7.97 -3.87 -2.24
C ILE A 20 8.30 -4.13 -3.72
N GLN A 21 8.62 -3.09 -4.48
CA GLN A 21 9.03 -3.20 -5.89
C GLN A 21 10.32 -3.99 -6.07
N GLU A 22 11.32 -3.80 -5.21
CA GLU A 22 12.55 -4.60 -5.17
C GLU A 22 12.22 -6.09 -4.98
N ARG A 23 11.35 -6.41 -4.01
CA ARG A 23 10.95 -7.81 -3.74
C ARG A 23 10.14 -8.43 -4.88
N VAL A 24 9.26 -7.65 -5.51
CA VAL A 24 8.52 -8.04 -6.72
C VAL A 24 9.48 -8.34 -7.87
N ALA A 25 10.48 -7.49 -8.09
CA ALA A 25 11.48 -7.66 -9.13
C ALA A 25 12.36 -8.90 -8.88
N GLU A 26 12.84 -9.10 -7.65
CA GLU A 26 13.59 -10.30 -7.24
C GLU A 26 12.79 -11.58 -7.43
N ALA A 27 11.47 -11.53 -7.19
CA ALA A 27 10.55 -12.63 -7.44
C ALA A 27 10.19 -12.83 -8.92
N ARG A 28 10.71 -11.99 -9.83
CA ARG A 28 10.40 -11.98 -11.27
C ARG A 28 8.90 -11.81 -11.57
N LEU A 29 8.22 -11.00 -10.77
CA LEU A 29 6.81 -10.63 -10.94
C LEU A 29 6.69 -9.23 -11.55
N ASP A 30 5.56 -8.92 -12.18
CA ASP A 30 5.31 -7.58 -12.74
C ASP A 30 4.60 -6.63 -11.77
N GLY A 31 4.11 -7.15 -10.65
CA GLY A 31 3.49 -6.36 -9.60
C GLY A 31 2.89 -7.25 -8.51
N ILE A 32 2.32 -6.61 -7.50
CA ILE A 32 1.56 -7.25 -6.43
C ILE A 32 0.24 -6.50 -6.22
N LEU A 33 -0.85 -7.25 -6.07
CA LEU A 33 -2.15 -6.72 -5.67
C LEU A 33 -2.37 -7.02 -4.18
N LEU A 34 -2.43 -5.96 -3.38
CA LEU A 34 -2.74 -6.03 -1.95
C LEU A 34 -4.25 -5.88 -1.76
N LEU A 35 -4.88 -6.90 -1.16
CA LEU A 35 -6.31 -6.91 -0.84
C LEU A 35 -6.59 -6.96 0.67
N ASP A 36 -5.60 -7.35 1.46
CA ASP A 36 -5.71 -7.28 2.92
C ASP A 36 -5.69 -5.83 3.38
N THR A 37 -6.66 -5.45 4.22
CA THR A 37 -6.85 -4.07 4.70
C THR A 37 -5.59 -3.52 5.35
N TYR A 38 -4.90 -4.31 6.18
CA TYR A 38 -3.71 -3.83 6.89
C TYR A 38 -2.52 -3.67 5.94
N ASN A 39 -2.39 -4.53 4.94
CA ASN A 39 -1.37 -4.37 3.90
C ASN A 39 -1.61 -3.12 3.04
N VAL A 40 -2.86 -2.84 2.66
CA VAL A 40 -3.23 -1.61 1.93
C VAL A 40 -2.91 -0.38 2.79
N ILE A 41 -3.29 -0.37 4.07
CA ILE A 41 -2.99 0.73 5.00
C ILE A 41 -1.48 0.92 5.14
N TYR A 42 -0.74 -0.16 5.37
CA TYR A 42 0.71 -0.08 5.61
C TYR A 42 1.50 0.41 4.39
N ALA A 43 1.07 0.01 3.19
CA ALA A 43 1.76 0.38 1.95
C ALA A 43 1.36 1.76 1.41
N SER A 44 0.14 2.25 1.70
CA SER A 44 -0.38 3.50 1.11
C SER A 44 -0.75 4.60 2.11
N GLY A 45 -0.98 4.27 3.37
CA GLY A 45 -1.58 5.17 4.35
C GLY A 45 -3.10 5.34 4.19
N PHE A 46 -3.74 4.64 3.25
CA PHE A 46 -5.18 4.73 3.01
C PHE A 46 -5.97 3.91 4.04
N VAL A 47 -6.39 4.59 5.11
CA VAL A 47 -7.18 4.00 6.21
C VAL A 47 -8.62 3.77 5.76
N HIS A 48 -9.08 2.53 5.85
CA HIS A 48 -10.44 2.11 5.51
C HIS A 48 -10.86 0.92 6.36
N ILE A 49 -12.16 0.61 6.35
CA ILE A 49 -12.74 -0.55 7.01
C ILE A 49 -12.99 -1.62 5.95
N ALA A 50 -12.70 -2.88 6.27
CA ALA A 50 -13.03 -4.01 5.41
C ALA A 50 -14.55 -4.10 5.23
N SER A 51 -15.01 -4.22 3.99
CA SER A 51 -16.41 -4.38 3.63
C SER A 51 -16.55 -5.40 2.50
N GLU A 52 -17.78 -5.68 2.10
CA GLU A 52 -18.07 -6.47 0.90
C GLU A 52 -17.58 -5.81 -0.39
N ARG A 53 -17.39 -4.48 -0.37
CA ARG A 53 -16.83 -3.72 -1.49
C ARG A 53 -15.30 -3.73 -1.39
N PRO A 54 -14.57 -4.44 -2.27
CA PRO A 54 -13.13 -4.59 -2.13
C PRO A 54 -12.40 -3.26 -2.40
N ILE A 55 -11.37 -3.01 -1.60
CA ILE A 55 -10.38 -1.94 -1.81
C ILE A 55 -9.04 -2.62 -2.01
N GLY A 56 -8.32 -2.24 -3.05
CA GLY A 56 -7.06 -2.88 -3.41
C GLY A 56 -6.00 -1.88 -3.83
N LEU A 57 -4.75 -2.16 -3.44
CA LEU A 57 -3.59 -1.40 -3.91
C LEU A 57 -2.76 -2.30 -4.83
N TYR A 58 -2.65 -1.94 -6.10
CA TYR A 58 -1.72 -2.58 -7.02
C TYR A 58 -0.40 -1.82 -7.04
N ILE A 59 0.70 -2.51 -6.73
CA ILE A 59 2.06 -1.97 -6.80
C ILE A 59 2.76 -2.65 -7.97
N PRO A 60 2.89 -1.98 -9.13
CA PRO A 60 3.65 -2.50 -10.26
C PRO A 60 5.15 -2.47 -9.98
N LYS A 61 5.92 -3.34 -10.64
CA LYS A 61 7.38 -3.48 -10.47
C LYS A 61 8.16 -2.16 -10.60
N ASN A 62 7.75 -1.25 -11.47
CA ASN A 62 8.53 -0.04 -11.81
C ASN A 62 7.66 1.16 -12.23
N ARG A 63 6.46 1.31 -11.64
CA ARG A 63 5.57 2.46 -11.84
C ARG A 63 4.89 2.86 -10.55
N ASP A 64 4.11 3.94 -10.60
CA ASP A 64 3.34 4.40 -9.44
C ASP A 64 2.27 3.37 -9.03
N PRO A 65 2.04 3.17 -7.73
CA PRO A 65 0.94 2.35 -7.24
C PRO A 65 -0.43 2.89 -7.65
N ILE A 66 -1.38 1.97 -7.86
CA ILE A 66 -2.76 2.29 -8.24
C ILE A 66 -3.68 1.81 -7.13
N LEU A 67 -4.44 2.74 -6.54
CA LEU A 67 -5.46 2.41 -5.55
C LEU A 67 -6.82 2.26 -6.26
N PHE A 68 -7.42 1.08 -6.11
CA PHE A 68 -8.77 0.79 -6.55
C PHE A 68 -9.71 0.98 -5.38
N VAL A 69 -10.64 1.93 -5.53
CA VAL A 69 -11.70 2.20 -4.55
C VAL A 69 -13.08 2.05 -5.22
N PRO A 70 -14.11 1.64 -4.46
CA PRO A 70 -15.49 1.65 -4.95
C PRO A 70 -15.90 3.06 -5.37
N LEU A 71 -16.66 3.14 -6.46
CA LEU A 71 -17.35 4.37 -6.83
C LEU A 71 -18.38 4.71 -5.75
N LEU A 72 -18.44 5.98 -5.35
CA LEU A 72 -19.53 6.49 -4.50
C LEU A 72 -20.74 6.75 -5.39
N GLU A 73 -21.91 6.24 -4.96
CA GLU A 73 -23.20 6.43 -5.63
C GLU A 73 -23.76 7.85 -5.44
#